data_AF-A0A370ICS6-F1
#
_entry.id   AF-A0A370ICS6-F1
#
_cell.length_a   1.000
_cell.length_b   1.000
_cell.length_c   1.000
_cell.angle_alpha   90.00
_cell.angle_beta   90.00
_cell.angle_gamma   90.00
#
_symmetry.space_group_name_H-M   'P 1'
#
loop_
_entity.id
_entity.type
_entity.pdbx_description
1 polymer ?
#
loop_
_entity_poly.entity_id
_entity_poly.type
_entity_poly.pdbx_seq_one_letter_code
_entity_poly.pdbx_strand_id
1 'polypeptide(L)'
;MPEHSEYDPTWIDYGEFGERFVRHAVTPERIESAVSGMAGRGITLGPFSIGPAGLAGFVAEGSVGKPVIARSGPNVTFEVRLPVTLHVTVTLGGQRLRLEAVVEIDLTLHARTADPLLIVIDIPRIGSRDVSFVMRAQAVGAAFELLLDPIAALVQREVAGRLNGMLADPGARRARVFDVEAIMNGVRSEHLSQERFDWIDYAEFGRRFFPRIVTAARVREVVEGLAGRSIEVGPIHTGPREAATVEVKGTVRVPRLTEREGVDPVSFDLAVPVGLDITVDVLKANRYRAEVEIPVRLVARAADPLLIVIDATPPSALDVRVDLAAEGWRAKALGAVGGIRKQIAVQVARVIRGELADPSGRTIDVAARLDKIGKTSV
;
A
#
# COMPACT_ATOMS: atom_id res chain seq x y z
N MET A 1 -21.36 28.21 14.50
CA MET A 1 -20.83 26.84 14.41
C MET A 1 -19.82 26.83 13.29
N PRO A 2 -18.56 26.41 13.49
CA PRO A 2 -17.65 26.30 12.36
C PRO A 2 -18.07 25.08 11.53
N GLU A 3 -18.25 25.27 10.23
CA GLU A 3 -18.38 24.18 9.27
C GLU A 3 -17.13 23.30 9.37
N HIS A 4 -17.32 22.00 9.57
CA HIS A 4 -16.23 21.03 9.44
C HIS A 4 -15.74 21.10 8.00
N SER A 5 -14.50 21.57 7.78
CA SER A 5 -13.90 21.52 6.45
C SER A 5 -13.79 20.05 6.04
N GLU A 6 -14.17 19.74 4.80
CA GLU A 6 -14.14 18.43 4.13
C GLU A 6 -12.75 17.72 4.11
N TYR A 7 -11.75 18.28 4.79
CA TYR A 7 -10.33 17.94 4.69
C TYR A 7 -9.64 17.67 6.04
N ASP A 8 -10.38 17.30 7.09
CA ASP A 8 -9.72 16.75 8.29
C ASP A 8 -9.53 15.23 8.12
N PRO A 9 -8.32 14.76 7.76
CA PRO A 9 -8.10 13.35 7.48
C PRO A 9 -8.30 12.52 8.74
N THR A 10 -9.00 11.39 8.60
CA THR A 10 -9.06 10.40 9.69
C THR A 10 -7.74 9.65 9.74
N TRP A 11 -6.90 9.95 10.73
CA TRP A 11 -5.61 9.31 10.93
C TRP A 11 -5.76 7.84 11.31
N ILE A 12 -4.96 6.99 10.67
CA ILE A 12 -4.88 5.55 10.96
C ILE A 12 -3.43 5.18 11.31
N ASP A 13 -3.24 4.07 12.02
CA ASP A 13 -1.90 3.56 12.29
C ASP A 13 -1.33 2.75 11.10
N TYR A 14 -0.07 2.35 11.20
CA TYR A 14 0.58 1.57 10.14
C TYR A 14 -0.01 0.16 9.97
N GLY A 15 -0.55 -0.45 11.02
CA GLY A 15 -1.18 -1.77 10.95
C GLY A 15 -2.47 -1.72 10.15
N GLU A 16 -3.33 -0.77 10.48
CA GLU A 16 -4.58 -0.52 9.76
C GLU A 16 -4.31 -0.12 8.31
N PHE A 17 -3.34 0.77 8.07
CA PHE A 17 -2.90 1.10 6.71
C PHE A 17 -2.40 -0.13 5.93
N GLY A 18 -1.54 -0.95 6.54
CA GLY A 18 -1.00 -2.15 5.92
C GLY A 18 -2.08 -3.17 5.56
N GLU A 19 -3.02 -3.43 6.47
CA GLU A 19 -4.14 -4.34 6.22
C GLU A 19 -5.02 -3.84 5.07
N ARG A 20 -5.37 -2.55 5.07
CA ARG A 20 -6.14 -1.91 4.01
C ARG A 20 -5.41 -2.00 2.67
N PHE A 21 -4.09 -1.77 2.68
CA PHE A 21 -3.27 -1.84 1.48
C PHE A 21 -3.34 -3.24 0.88
N VAL A 22 -3.13 -4.28 1.69
CA VAL A 22 -3.18 -5.68 1.23
C VAL A 22 -4.59 -6.04 0.74
N ARG A 23 -5.64 -5.60 1.45
CA ARG A 23 -7.04 -5.80 1.07
C ARG A 23 -7.39 -5.17 -0.28
N HIS A 24 -6.82 -4.01 -0.60
CA HIS A 24 -7.02 -3.32 -1.88
C HIS A 24 -6.16 -3.92 -2.98
N ALA A 25 -4.90 -4.23 -2.65
CA ALA A 25 -3.92 -4.76 -3.61
C ALA A 25 -4.22 -6.19 -4.04
N VAL A 26 -4.82 -7.03 -3.18
CA VAL A 26 -5.13 -8.43 -3.48
C VAL A 26 -6.60 -8.58 -3.86
N THR A 27 -6.84 -8.71 -5.16
CA THR A 27 -8.18 -8.87 -5.75
C THR A 27 -8.44 -10.34 -6.11
N PRO A 28 -9.71 -10.76 -6.30
CA PRO A 28 -10.04 -12.10 -6.79
C PRO A 28 -9.31 -12.48 -8.08
N GLU A 29 -9.10 -11.54 -9.01
CA GLU A 29 -8.40 -11.78 -10.28
C GLU A 29 -6.91 -12.08 -10.07
N ARG A 30 -6.28 -11.46 -9.06
CA ARG A 30 -4.91 -11.79 -8.66
C ARG A 30 -4.81 -13.15 -8.02
N ILE A 31 -5.82 -13.55 -7.23
CA ILE A 31 -5.92 -14.90 -6.68
C ILE A 31 -6.11 -15.92 -7.79
N GLU A 32 -6.96 -15.64 -8.78
CA GLU A 32 -7.13 -16.49 -9.96
C GLU A 32 -5.79 -16.65 -10.69
N SER A 33 -5.08 -15.56 -10.93
CA SER A 33 -3.76 -15.58 -11.58
C SER A 33 -2.74 -16.42 -10.78
N ALA A 34 -2.79 -16.34 -9.45
CA ALA A 34 -1.91 -17.09 -8.55
C ALA A 34 -2.12 -18.61 -8.62
N VAL A 35 -3.34 -19.07 -8.94
CA VAL A 35 -3.68 -20.50 -9.09
C VAL A 35 -3.84 -20.94 -10.55
N SER A 36 -3.82 -20.01 -11.51
CA SER A 36 -4.03 -20.27 -12.95
C SER A 36 -3.00 -21.21 -13.55
N GLY A 37 -1.79 -21.29 -12.96
CA GLY A 37 -0.77 -22.26 -13.35
C GLY A 37 -1.19 -23.73 -13.14
N MET A 38 -2.30 -23.99 -12.45
CA MET A 38 -2.90 -25.32 -12.28
C MET A 38 -4.05 -25.56 -13.26
N ALA A 39 -4.83 -24.54 -13.59
CA ALA A 39 -5.99 -24.67 -14.46
C ALA A 39 -5.59 -25.18 -15.85
N GLY A 40 -6.37 -26.13 -16.38
CA GLY A 40 -6.11 -26.77 -17.67
C GLY A 40 -4.96 -27.79 -17.66
N ARG A 41 -4.24 -27.98 -16.54
CA ARG A 41 -3.20 -29.01 -16.48
C ARG A 41 -3.80 -30.41 -16.36
N GLY A 42 -3.21 -31.33 -17.11
CA GLY A 42 -3.53 -32.75 -17.06
C GLY A 42 -3.11 -33.41 -15.75
N ILE A 43 -3.96 -34.31 -15.26
CA ILE A 43 -3.72 -35.18 -14.11
C ILE A 43 -3.79 -36.63 -14.62
N THR A 44 -2.77 -37.41 -14.28
CA THR A 44 -2.74 -38.86 -14.51
C THR A 44 -2.45 -39.53 -13.18
N LEU A 45 -3.28 -40.50 -12.80
CA LEU A 45 -3.20 -41.29 -11.58
C LEU A 45 -3.04 -42.76 -11.96
N GLY A 46 -2.06 -43.43 -11.35
CA GLY A 46 -1.81 -44.85 -11.54
C GLY A 46 -0.80 -45.17 -12.64
N PRO A 47 -0.66 -46.46 -13.01
CA PRO A 47 -1.48 -47.58 -12.57
C PRO A 47 -1.28 -47.97 -11.10
N PHE A 48 -2.37 -48.30 -10.41
CA PHE A 48 -2.35 -48.79 -9.02
C PHE A 48 -3.08 -50.13 -8.90
N SER A 49 -2.67 -50.94 -7.91
CA SER A 49 -3.37 -52.16 -7.50
C SER A 49 -4.10 -51.93 -6.17
N ILE A 50 -5.38 -52.28 -6.12
CA ILE A 50 -6.28 -52.03 -4.98
C ILE A 50 -6.90 -53.35 -4.52
N GLY A 51 -7.10 -53.48 -3.21
CA GLY A 51 -7.72 -54.65 -2.59
C GLY A 51 -6.74 -55.77 -2.23
N PRO A 52 -7.21 -56.79 -1.49
CA PRO A 52 -6.37 -57.93 -1.09
C PRO A 52 -5.80 -58.64 -2.34
N ALA A 53 -4.51 -58.94 -2.32
CA ALA A 53 -3.74 -59.52 -3.43
C ALA A 53 -3.72 -58.69 -4.75
N GLY A 54 -4.12 -57.41 -4.73
CA GLY A 54 -4.06 -56.54 -5.91
C GLY A 54 -5.07 -56.90 -7.01
N LEU A 55 -6.19 -57.50 -6.64
CA LEU A 55 -7.21 -58.01 -7.55
C LEU A 55 -7.93 -56.93 -8.39
N ALA A 56 -7.78 -55.65 -8.03
CA ALA A 56 -8.30 -54.53 -8.80
C ALA A 56 -7.19 -53.63 -9.32
N GLY A 57 -7.18 -53.34 -10.62
CA GLY A 57 -6.34 -52.30 -11.24
C GLY A 57 -7.08 -50.97 -11.31
N PHE A 58 -6.37 -49.86 -11.11
CA PHE A 58 -6.92 -48.50 -11.20
C PHE A 58 -6.01 -47.59 -12.02
N VAL A 59 -6.61 -46.88 -12.98
CA VAL A 59 -5.99 -45.78 -13.72
C VAL A 59 -7.01 -44.66 -13.83
N ALA A 60 -6.58 -43.41 -13.68
CA ALA A 60 -7.44 -42.26 -13.96
C ALA A 60 -6.69 -41.15 -14.68
N GLU A 61 -7.36 -40.51 -15.62
CA GLU A 61 -6.82 -39.39 -16.41
C GLU A 61 -7.83 -38.25 -16.42
N GLY A 62 -7.36 -37.02 -16.38
CA GLY A 62 -8.25 -35.86 -16.31
C GLY A 62 -7.54 -34.54 -16.35
N SER A 63 -8.24 -33.48 -15.98
CA SER A 63 -7.67 -32.12 -15.95
C SER A 63 -8.30 -31.26 -14.87
N VAL A 64 -7.54 -30.25 -14.44
CA VAL A 64 -8.03 -29.22 -13.50
C VAL A 64 -8.87 -28.20 -14.26
N GLY A 65 -10.07 -27.93 -13.79
CA GLY A 65 -10.97 -26.92 -14.32
C GLY A 65 -10.62 -25.50 -13.86
N LYS A 66 -11.55 -24.57 -14.07
CA LYS A 66 -11.39 -23.17 -13.63
C LYS A 66 -11.68 -23.03 -12.14
N PRO A 67 -10.89 -22.25 -11.39
CA PRO A 67 -11.15 -21.97 -9.98
C PRO A 67 -12.44 -21.17 -9.80
N VAL A 68 -13.16 -21.45 -8.73
CA VAL A 68 -14.22 -20.59 -8.20
C VAL A 68 -13.70 -19.95 -6.93
N ILE A 69 -13.65 -18.62 -6.89
CA ILE A 69 -13.00 -17.86 -5.81
C ILE A 69 -14.06 -17.06 -5.06
N ALA A 70 -14.07 -17.21 -3.75
CA ALA A 70 -14.86 -16.40 -2.84
C ALA A 70 -13.93 -15.72 -1.83
N ARG A 71 -14.14 -14.43 -1.59
CA ARG A 71 -13.44 -13.73 -0.52
C ARG A 71 -14.15 -14.03 0.81
N SER A 72 -13.39 -14.41 1.83
CA SER A 72 -13.91 -14.81 3.13
C SER A 72 -13.25 -14.02 4.27
N GLY A 73 -14.06 -13.53 5.20
CA GLY A 73 -13.60 -12.88 6.43
C GLY A 73 -12.85 -11.53 6.30
N PRO A 74 -12.40 -10.96 7.43
CA PRO A 74 -11.72 -9.66 7.48
C PRO A 74 -10.24 -9.71 7.03
N ASN A 75 -9.55 -10.85 7.17
CA ASN A 75 -8.08 -10.95 7.05
C ASN A 75 -7.55 -11.28 5.64
N VAL A 76 -8.19 -10.78 4.58
CA VAL A 76 -7.78 -11.02 3.17
C VAL A 76 -7.55 -12.52 2.89
N THR A 77 -8.50 -13.34 3.33
CA THR A 77 -8.54 -14.78 3.08
C THR A 77 -9.44 -15.06 1.88
N PHE A 78 -9.06 -16.05 1.07
CA PHE A 78 -9.85 -16.48 -0.09
C PHE A 78 -10.12 -17.97 -0.02
N GLU A 79 -11.38 -18.34 -0.15
CA GLU A 79 -11.81 -19.71 -0.37
C GLU A 79 -11.80 -19.97 -1.87
N VAL A 80 -11.06 -20.99 -2.29
CA VAL A 80 -10.90 -21.35 -3.70
C VAL A 80 -11.32 -22.79 -3.89
N ARG A 81 -12.30 -23.01 -4.77
CA ARG A 81 -12.73 -24.35 -5.16
C ARG A 81 -12.20 -24.68 -6.55
N LEU A 82 -11.51 -25.79 -6.66
CA LEU A 82 -10.94 -26.29 -7.92
C LEU A 82 -11.66 -27.59 -8.32
N PRO A 83 -12.48 -27.56 -9.38
CA PRO A 83 -13.06 -28.78 -9.93
C PRO A 83 -12.01 -29.54 -10.74
N VAL A 84 -12.01 -30.86 -10.64
CA VAL A 84 -11.19 -31.77 -11.43
C VAL A 84 -12.10 -32.86 -11.98
N THR A 85 -12.09 -33.03 -13.30
CA THR A 85 -12.84 -34.11 -13.97
C THR A 85 -11.88 -35.25 -14.28
N LEU A 86 -12.24 -36.47 -13.88
CA LEU A 86 -11.44 -37.68 -14.08
C LEU A 86 -12.24 -38.73 -14.88
N HIS A 87 -11.61 -39.27 -15.91
CA HIS A 87 -11.99 -40.52 -16.55
C HIS A 87 -11.24 -41.67 -15.87
N VAL A 88 -12.00 -42.55 -15.21
CA VAL A 88 -11.46 -43.62 -14.38
C VAL A 88 -11.66 -44.96 -15.08
N THR A 89 -10.60 -45.77 -15.15
CA THR A 89 -10.66 -47.17 -15.58
C THR A 89 -10.31 -48.07 -14.41
N VAL A 90 -11.28 -48.89 -13.98
CA VAL A 90 -11.10 -49.92 -12.95
C VAL A 90 -11.11 -51.29 -13.61
N THR A 91 -10.11 -52.12 -13.33
CA THR A 91 -10.06 -53.51 -13.81
C THR A 91 -10.29 -54.45 -12.63
N LEU A 92 -11.38 -55.22 -12.61
CA LEU A 92 -11.71 -56.14 -11.52
C LEU A 92 -12.01 -57.52 -12.10
N GLY A 93 -11.31 -58.56 -11.65
CA GLY A 93 -11.54 -59.93 -12.12
C GLY A 93 -11.41 -60.08 -13.65
N GLY A 94 -10.54 -59.28 -14.29
CA GLY A 94 -10.36 -59.24 -15.74
C GLY A 94 -11.36 -58.37 -16.51
N GLN A 95 -12.43 -57.89 -15.87
CA GLN A 95 -13.38 -56.95 -16.49
C GLN A 95 -12.93 -55.52 -16.31
N ARG A 96 -13.05 -54.69 -17.35
CA ARG A 96 -12.73 -53.26 -17.30
C ARG A 96 -14.01 -52.43 -17.23
N LEU A 97 -14.08 -51.56 -16.22
CA LEU A 97 -15.16 -50.59 -16.01
C LEU A 97 -14.60 -49.20 -16.28
N ARG A 98 -15.28 -48.45 -17.16
CA ARG A 98 -14.97 -47.05 -17.43
C ARG A 98 -16.01 -46.18 -16.76
N LEU A 99 -15.55 -45.24 -15.95
CA LEU A 99 -16.36 -44.41 -15.09
C LEU A 99 -15.92 -42.95 -15.20
N GLU A 100 -16.82 -42.05 -14.85
CA GLU A 100 -16.50 -40.65 -14.66
C GLU A 100 -16.56 -40.31 -13.18
N ALA A 101 -15.57 -39.56 -12.72
CA ALA A 101 -15.51 -39.04 -11.38
C ALA A 101 -15.24 -37.54 -11.40
N VAL A 102 -15.83 -36.87 -10.43
CA VAL A 102 -15.59 -35.45 -10.15
C VAL A 102 -14.86 -35.37 -8.82
N VAL A 103 -13.82 -34.56 -8.80
CA VAL A 103 -13.05 -34.23 -7.62
C VAL A 103 -13.20 -32.73 -7.40
N GLU A 104 -13.60 -32.31 -6.20
CA GLU A 104 -13.54 -30.89 -5.82
C GLU A 104 -12.45 -30.73 -4.77
N ILE A 105 -11.57 -29.74 -4.97
CA ILE A 105 -10.54 -29.37 -4.02
C ILE A 105 -10.89 -28.03 -3.39
N ASP A 106 -10.97 -28.00 -2.08
CA ASP A 106 -11.23 -26.80 -1.29
C ASP A 106 -9.90 -26.25 -0.74
N LEU A 107 -9.55 -25.03 -1.13
CA LEU A 107 -8.32 -24.36 -0.70
C LEU A 107 -8.64 -23.09 0.06
N THR A 108 -7.86 -22.82 1.11
CA THR A 108 -7.88 -21.55 1.83
C THR A 108 -6.57 -20.82 1.58
N LEU A 109 -6.65 -19.68 0.90
CA LEU A 109 -5.51 -18.85 0.53
C LEU A 109 -5.41 -17.66 1.49
N HIS A 110 -4.19 -17.35 1.93
CA HIS A 110 -3.93 -16.20 2.80
C HIS A 110 -3.02 -15.21 2.09
N ALA A 111 -3.45 -13.96 1.96
CA ALA A 111 -2.54 -12.89 1.58
C ALA A 111 -1.72 -12.48 2.81
N ARG A 112 -0.40 -12.71 2.76
CA ARG A 112 0.51 -12.42 3.88
C ARG A 112 1.61 -11.49 3.43
N THR A 113 2.15 -10.69 4.35
CA THR A 113 3.24 -9.76 4.09
C THR A 113 4.60 -10.34 4.47
N ALA A 114 5.62 -10.03 3.68
CA ALA A 114 7.01 -10.43 3.93
C ALA A 114 8.01 -9.31 3.59
N ASP A 115 9.22 -9.42 4.13
CA ASP A 115 10.35 -8.56 3.78
C ASP A 115 10.71 -8.69 2.27
N PRO A 116 11.13 -7.60 1.59
CA PRO A 116 11.22 -6.22 2.08
C PRO A 116 9.89 -5.45 2.05
N LEU A 117 9.03 -5.72 1.07
CA LEU A 117 7.65 -5.25 0.92
C LEU A 117 6.88 -6.19 -0.03
N LEU A 118 6.90 -7.48 0.29
CA LEU A 118 6.25 -8.50 -0.50
C LEU A 118 4.85 -8.76 0.04
N ILE A 119 3.89 -8.98 -0.86
CA ILE A 119 2.64 -9.66 -0.57
C ILE A 119 2.73 -11.04 -1.20
N VAL A 120 2.57 -12.08 -0.40
CA VAL A 120 2.65 -13.47 -0.84
C VAL A 120 1.30 -14.13 -0.60
N ILE A 121 0.78 -14.79 -1.64
CA ILE A 121 -0.39 -15.66 -1.53
C ILE A 121 0.07 -17.00 -1.00
N ASP A 122 -0.06 -17.16 0.31
CA ASP A 122 0.28 -18.38 1.03
C ASP A 122 -0.82 -19.42 0.82
N ILE A 123 -0.42 -20.57 0.30
CA ILE A 123 -1.30 -21.73 0.07
C ILE A 123 -0.80 -22.84 0.98
N PRO A 124 -1.57 -23.20 2.03
CA PRO A 124 -1.27 -24.35 2.86
C PRO A 124 -1.13 -25.62 2.03
N ARG A 125 -0.34 -26.58 2.53
CA ARG A 125 -0.17 -27.87 1.86
C ARG A 125 -1.52 -28.59 1.80
N ILE A 126 -1.89 -29.04 0.61
CA ILE A 126 -3.15 -29.75 0.36
C ILE A 126 -3.05 -31.16 0.96
N GLY A 127 -3.98 -31.50 1.84
CA GLY A 127 -4.18 -32.83 2.40
C GLY A 127 -5.34 -33.57 1.73
N SER A 128 -5.47 -34.87 2.00
CA SER A 128 -6.58 -35.68 1.47
C SER A 128 -7.96 -35.22 1.97
N ARG A 129 -8.01 -34.51 3.09
CA ARG A 129 -9.25 -33.94 3.66
C ARG A 129 -9.78 -32.76 2.88
N ASP A 130 -8.90 -32.09 2.13
CA ASP A 130 -9.23 -30.93 1.30
C ASP A 130 -9.73 -31.37 -0.09
N VAL A 131 -9.78 -32.69 -0.33
CA VAL A 131 -10.15 -33.29 -1.62
C VAL A 131 -11.41 -34.13 -1.42
N SER A 132 -12.50 -33.72 -2.04
CA SER A 132 -13.70 -34.54 -2.15
C SER A 132 -13.68 -35.33 -3.45
N PHE A 133 -14.17 -36.58 -3.43
CA PHE A 133 -14.22 -37.44 -4.60
C PHE A 133 -15.62 -38.04 -4.71
N VAL A 134 -16.26 -37.83 -5.86
CA VAL A 134 -17.57 -38.39 -6.18
C VAL A 134 -17.47 -39.14 -7.50
N MET A 135 -17.78 -40.43 -7.46
CA MET A 135 -17.79 -41.29 -8.64
C MET A 135 -19.19 -41.86 -8.83
N ARG A 136 -19.72 -41.72 -10.04
CA ARG A 136 -21.02 -42.31 -10.39
C ARG A 136 -20.76 -43.61 -11.13
N ALA A 137 -21.28 -44.71 -10.59
CA ALA A 137 -21.24 -46.01 -11.23
C ALA A 137 -22.65 -46.61 -11.25
N GLN A 138 -23.18 -46.87 -12.44
CA GLN A 138 -24.47 -47.55 -12.62
C GLN A 138 -24.23 -49.05 -12.81
N ALA A 139 -25.04 -49.88 -12.15
CA ALA A 139 -25.05 -51.34 -12.30
C ALA A 139 -23.71 -52.06 -11.98
N VAL A 140 -23.07 -51.69 -10.87
CA VAL A 140 -21.85 -52.36 -10.36
C VAL A 140 -22.19 -53.38 -9.28
N GLY A 141 -21.53 -54.54 -9.29
CA GLY A 141 -21.75 -55.61 -8.31
C GLY A 141 -21.10 -55.33 -6.95
N ALA A 142 -21.49 -56.07 -5.91
CA ALA A 142 -21.05 -55.90 -4.52
C ALA A 142 -19.50 -55.85 -4.32
N ALA A 143 -18.75 -56.56 -5.17
CA ALA A 143 -17.28 -56.51 -5.15
C ALA A 143 -16.71 -55.12 -5.47
N PHE A 144 -17.42 -54.31 -6.25
CA PHE A 144 -17.04 -52.93 -6.56
C PHE A 144 -17.36 -51.97 -5.42
N GLU A 145 -18.47 -52.17 -4.70
CA GLU A 145 -18.83 -51.35 -3.53
C GLU A 145 -17.74 -51.40 -2.45
N LEU A 146 -17.14 -52.57 -2.23
CA LEU A 146 -16.01 -52.75 -1.30
C LEU A 146 -14.73 -52.01 -1.71
N LEU A 147 -14.62 -51.58 -2.98
CA LEU A 147 -13.46 -50.86 -3.50
C LEU A 147 -13.66 -49.35 -3.53
N LEU A 148 -14.87 -48.85 -3.32
CA LEU A 148 -15.17 -47.41 -3.38
C LEU A 148 -14.34 -46.60 -2.38
N ASP A 149 -14.34 -47.01 -1.11
CA ASP A 149 -13.61 -46.29 -0.06
C ASP A 149 -12.08 -46.36 -0.27
N PRO A 150 -11.47 -47.53 -0.57
CA PRO A 150 -10.06 -47.59 -0.95
C PRO A 150 -9.69 -46.74 -2.17
N ILE A 151 -10.54 -46.74 -3.21
CA ILE A 151 -10.36 -45.90 -4.41
C ILE A 151 -10.42 -44.43 -4.02
N ALA A 152 -11.42 -44.01 -3.26
CA ALA A 152 -11.57 -42.62 -2.83
C ALA A 152 -10.34 -42.16 -2.03
N ALA A 153 -9.90 -42.93 -1.03
CA ALA A 153 -8.73 -42.60 -0.23
C ALA A 153 -7.43 -42.55 -1.05
N LEU A 154 -7.29 -43.43 -2.04
CA LEU A 154 -6.18 -43.40 -3.00
C LEU A 154 -6.25 -42.12 -3.85
N VAL A 155 -7.36 -41.86 -4.53
CA VAL A 155 -7.53 -40.70 -5.40
C VAL A 155 -7.31 -39.39 -4.64
N GLN A 156 -7.89 -39.24 -3.44
CA GLN A 156 -7.72 -38.05 -2.61
C GLN A 156 -6.25 -37.77 -2.30
N ARG A 157 -5.49 -38.80 -1.93
CA ARG A 157 -4.07 -38.68 -1.62
C ARG A 157 -3.25 -38.33 -2.87
N GLU A 158 -3.48 -39.03 -3.98
CA GLU A 158 -2.70 -38.83 -5.20
C GLU A 158 -3.00 -37.48 -5.86
N VAL A 159 -4.26 -37.04 -5.86
CA VAL A 159 -4.65 -35.70 -6.30
C VAL A 159 -3.97 -34.64 -5.43
N ALA A 160 -4.08 -34.74 -4.10
CA ALA A 160 -3.42 -33.80 -3.20
C ALA A 160 -1.90 -33.73 -3.44
N GLY A 161 -1.25 -34.89 -3.62
CA GLY A 161 0.18 -34.97 -3.96
C GLY A 161 0.52 -34.28 -5.29
N ARG A 162 -0.28 -34.52 -6.34
CA ARG A 162 -0.08 -33.93 -7.66
C ARG A 162 -0.26 -32.42 -7.66
N LEU A 163 -1.30 -31.91 -7.00
CA LEU A 163 -1.56 -30.48 -6.89
C LEU A 163 -0.49 -29.76 -6.07
N ASN A 164 -0.03 -30.36 -4.95
CA ASN A 164 1.12 -29.84 -4.21
C ASN A 164 2.38 -29.75 -5.11
N GLY A 165 2.59 -30.73 -5.99
CA GLY A 165 3.65 -30.67 -7.00
C GLY A 165 3.48 -29.51 -7.97
N MET A 166 2.27 -29.30 -8.51
CA MET A 166 1.97 -28.15 -9.39
C MET A 166 2.18 -26.80 -8.70
N LEU A 167 1.82 -26.69 -7.42
CA LEU A 167 2.03 -25.49 -6.60
C LEU A 167 3.51 -25.24 -6.28
N ALA A 168 4.33 -26.29 -6.28
CA ALA A 168 5.77 -26.19 -6.09
C ALA A 168 6.52 -25.80 -7.38
N ASP A 169 5.87 -25.82 -8.54
CA ASP A 169 6.51 -25.42 -9.80
C ASP A 169 7.01 -23.97 -9.72
N PRO A 170 8.21 -23.64 -10.23
CA PRO A 170 8.75 -22.27 -10.15
C PRO A 170 7.82 -21.20 -10.74
N GLY A 171 7.08 -21.51 -11.80
CA GLY A 171 6.10 -20.58 -12.40
C GLY A 171 4.93 -20.29 -11.46
N ALA A 172 4.36 -21.33 -10.84
CA ALA A 172 3.28 -21.18 -9.87
C ALA A 172 3.77 -20.42 -8.61
N ARG A 173 4.99 -20.68 -8.16
CA ARG A 173 5.57 -19.95 -7.02
C ARG A 173 5.73 -18.47 -7.31
N ARG A 174 6.26 -18.11 -8.47
CA ARG A 174 6.42 -16.70 -8.92
C ARG A 174 5.09 -15.96 -9.00
N ALA A 175 4.04 -16.62 -9.50
CA ALA A 175 2.71 -16.02 -9.65
C ALA A 175 2.05 -15.64 -8.30
N ARG A 176 2.57 -16.14 -7.18
CA ARG A 176 2.05 -15.88 -5.83
C ARG A 176 2.78 -14.75 -5.11
N VAL A 177 3.84 -14.20 -5.68
CA VAL A 177 4.67 -13.16 -5.05
C VAL A 177 4.45 -11.83 -5.74
N PHE A 178 4.00 -10.85 -4.97
CA PHE A 178 3.82 -9.47 -5.42
C PHE A 178 4.81 -8.57 -4.71
N ASP A 179 5.81 -8.10 -5.43
CA ASP A 179 6.79 -7.16 -4.94
C ASP A 179 6.27 -5.73 -5.10
N VAL A 180 5.78 -5.16 -4.00
CA VAL A 180 5.09 -3.87 -4.01
C VAL A 180 6.02 -2.74 -4.43
N GLU A 181 7.27 -2.77 -3.99
CA GLU A 181 8.26 -1.77 -4.35
C GLU A 181 8.58 -1.83 -5.85
N ALA A 182 8.84 -3.03 -6.38
CA ALA A 182 9.11 -3.22 -7.80
C ALA A 182 7.92 -2.80 -8.66
N ILE A 183 6.69 -3.16 -8.26
CA ILE A 183 5.44 -2.78 -8.94
C ILE A 183 5.29 -1.26 -8.96
N MET A 184 5.49 -0.58 -7.82
CA MET A 184 5.33 0.87 -7.72
C MET A 184 6.38 1.67 -8.48
N ASN A 185 7.57 1.09 -8.65
CA ASN A 185 8.67 1.67 -9.42
C ASN A 185 8.66 1.24 -10.90
N GLY A 186 7.77 0.32 -11.30
CA GLY A 186 7.69 -0.19 -12.68
C GLY A 186 8.93 -0.98 -13.11
N VAL A 187 9.60 -1.65 -12.16
CA VAL A 187 10.82 -2.43 -12.41
C VAL A 187 10.56 -3.92 -12.24
N ARG A 188 11.47 -4.75 -12.78
CA ARG A 188 11.41 -6.19 -12.59
C ARG A 188 11.85 -6.54 -11.16
N SER A 189 11.03 -7.34 -10.48
CA SER A 189 11.36 -7.85 -9.15
C SER A 189 12.39 -8.99 -9.21
N GLU A 190 13.36 -8.94 -8.29
CA GLU A 190 14.32 -10.01 -8.01
C GLU A 190 13.77 -11.07 -7.04
N HIS A 191 12.72 -10.74 -6.29
CA HIS A 191 12.16 -11.55 -5.22
C HIS A 191 11.20 -12.66 -5.71
N LEU A 192 10.76 -12.62 -6.97
CA LEU A 192 9.76 -13.54 -7.50
C LEU A 192 10.15 -15.02 -7.40
N SER A 193 11.45 -15.33 -7.42
CA SER A 193 11.96 -16.72 -7.32
C SER A 193 12.28 -17.18 -5.90
N GLN A 194 12.03 -16.35 -4.88
CA GLN A 194 12.31 -16.74 -3.51
C GLN A 194 11.39 -17.91 -3.06
N GLU A 195 11.98 -18.82 -2.29
CA GLU A 195 11.28 -19.99 -1.75
C GLU A 195 10.97 -19.85 -0.25
N ARG A 196 11.67 -18.94 0.42
CA ARG A 196 11.53 -18.65 1.84
C ARG A 196 11.31 -17.16 2.00
N PHE A 197 10.42 -16.82 2.92
CA PHE A 197 10.01 -15.45 3.19
C PHE A 197 10.15 -15.17 4.67
N ASP A 198 10.70 -14.01 4.98
CA ASP A 198 10.71 -13.47 6.32
C ASP A 198 9.39 -12.73 6.52
N TRP A 199 8.42 -13.43 7.12
CA TRP A 199 7.07 -12.93 7.35
C TRP A 199 7.07 -11.74 8.29
N ILE A 200 6.34 -10.69 7.90
CA ILE A 200 6.14 -9.48 8.71
C ILE A 200 4.64 -9.25 8.89
N ASP A 201 4.25 -8.59 9.97
CA ASP A 201 2.86 -8.18 10.16
C ASP A 201 2.51 -6.92 9.34
N TYR A 202 1.24 -6.54 9.34
CA TYR A 202 0.77 -5.37 8.59
C TYR A 202 1.35 -4.05 9.12
N ALA A 203 1.67 -3.96 10.41
CA ALA A 203 2.23 -2.75 11.00
C ALA A 203 3.68 -2.53 10.54
N GLU A 204 4.47 -3.58 10.53
CA GLU A 204 5.83 -3.60 9.98
C GLU A 204 5.82 -3.30 8.47
N PHE A 205 4.91 -3.93 7.72
CA PHE A 205 4.74 -3.67 6.30
C PHE A 205 4.39 -2.18 6.03
N GLY A 206 3.41 -1.63 6.76
CA GLY A 206 3.02 -0.23 6.67
C GLY A 206 4.18 0.71 7.01
N ARG A 207 4.91 0.46 8.11
CA ARG A 207 6.07 1.26 8.51
C ARG A 207 7.16 1.29 7.42
N ARG A 208 7.43 0.15 6.79
CA ARG A 208 8.43 0.02 5.72
C ARG A 208 8.00 0.59 4.38
N PHE A 209 6.70 0.72 4.15
CA PHE A 209 6.12 1.32 2.96
C PHE A 209 6.42 2.81 2.86
N PHE A 210 6.29 3.52 3.97
CA PHE A 210 6.40 4.97 4.03
C PHE A 210 7.73 5.53 3.50
N PRO A 211 8.92 5.10 3.96
CA PRO A 211 10.19 5.67 3.49
C PRO A 211 10.47 5.39 2.00
N ARG A 212 9.88 4.33 1.43
CA ARG A 212 10.02 4.02 -0.01
C ARG A 212 9.13 4.89 -0.89
N ILE A 213 7.98 5.33 -0.37
CA ILE A 213 7.01 6.12 -1.13
C ILE A 213 7.15 7.61 -0.87
N VAL A 214 7.47 8.02 0.34
CA VAL A 214 7.66 9.41 0.75
C VAL A 214 9.15 9.70 0.83
N THR A 215 9.76 9.92 -0.32
CA THR A 215 11.19 10.26 -0.41
C THR A 215 11.40 11.76 -0.37
N ALA A 216 12.57 12.22 0.08
CA ALA A 216 12.94 13.63 0.06
C ALA A 216 12.81 14.26 -1.34
N ALA A 217 13.11 13.51 -2.41
CA ALA A 217 12.98 13.98 -3.78
C ALA A 217 11.52 14.32 -4.14
N ARG A 218 10.57 13.43 -3.82
CA ARG A 218 9.14 13.64 -4.09
C ARG A 218 8.56 14.79 -3.26
N VAL A 219 8.94 14.86 -1.99
CA VAL A 219 8.49 15.98 -1.12
C VAL A 219 9.06 17.30 -1.64
N ARG A 220 10.31 17.32 -2.13
CA ARG A 220 10.94 18.49 -2.72
C ARG A 220 10.17 19.01 -3.94
N GLU A 221 9.81 18.14 -4.88
CA GLU A 221 9.03 18.50 -6.06
C GLU A 221 7.71 19.20 -5.69
N VAL A 222 7.03 18.74 -4.64
CA VAL A 222 5.79 19.34 -4.16
C VAL A 222 6.03 20.73 -3.55
N VAL A 223 7.05 20.88 -2.68
CA VAL A 223 7.29 22.15 -1.98
C VAL A 223 7.99 23.20 -2.85
N GLU A 224 8.70 22.81 -3.91
CA GLU A 224 9.29 23.76 -4.87
C GLU A 224 8.23 24.64 -5.55
N GLY A 225 7.00 24.13 -5.70
CA GLY A 225 5.84 24.92 -6.17
C GLY A 225 5.40 26.06 -5.24
N LEU A 226 6.01 26.19 -4.05
CA LEU A 226 5.82 27.34 -3.17
C LEU A 226 6.67 28.54 -3.60
N ALA A 227 7.76 28.33 -4.33
CA ALA A 227 8.64 29.41 -4.75
C ALA A 227 7.92 30.39 -5.69
N GLY A 228 8.20 31.69 -5.53
CA GLY A 228 7.58 32.75 -6.33
C GLY A 228 6.21 33.21 -5.85
N ARG A 229 5.60 32.55 -4.86
CA ARG A 229 4.32 32.99 -4.28
C ARG A 229 4.49 34.35 -3.59
N SER A 230 3.56 35.28 -3.87
CA SER A 230 3.54 36.59 -3.23
C SER A 230 2.97 36.51 -1.81
N ILE A 231 3.59 37.22 -0.88
CA ILE A 231 3.07 37.43 0.47
C ILE A 231 2.74 38.91 0.59
N GLU A 232 1.48 39.20 0.85
CA GLU A 232 1.02 40.55 1.18
C GLU A 232 0.43 40.53 2.58
N VAL A 233 0.95 41.39 3.45
CA VAL A 233 0.35 41.62 4.76
C VAL A 233 -0.05 43.09 4.79
N GLY A 234 -1.37 43.30 4.84
CA GLY A 234 -2.01 44.61 4.79
C GLY A 234 -1.62 45.53 5.95
N PRO A 235 -2.08 46.80 5.94
CA PRO A 235 -1.58 47.83 6.83
C PRO A 235 -1.75 47.42 8.30
N ILE A 236 -0.63 47.25 8.99
CA ILE A 236 -0.56 46.94 10.41
C ILE A 236 -0.38 48.25 11.17
N HIS A 237 -1.34 48.58 12.03
CA HIS A 237 -1.20 49.71 12.93
C HIS A 237 -0.33 49.33 14.14
N THR A 238 0.74 50.10 14.40
CA THR A 238 1.69 49.82 15.49
C THR A 238 2.22 51.09 16.16
N GLY A 239 2.92 50.93 17.28
CA GLY A 239 3.45 52.04 18.09
C GLY A 239 2.43 52.67 19.06
N PRO A 240 2.86 53.67 19.87
CA PRO A 240 1.98 54.35 20.82
C PRO A 240 0.79 55.01 20.11
N ARG A 241 -0.43 54.74 20.58
CA ARG A 241 -1.69 55.22 19.96
C ARG A 241 -1.86 54.86 18.48
N GLU A 242 -1.31 53.74 18.02
CA GLU A 242 -1.47 53.27 16.63
C GLU A 242 -0.93 54.25 15.57
N ALA A 243 0.04 55.09 15.95
CA ALA A 243 0.55 56.18 15.13
C ALA A 243 1.43 55.75 13.93
N ALA A 244 1.69 54.45 13.74
CA ALA A 244 2.47 53.92 12.64
C ALA A 244 1.66 52.94 11.81
N THR A 245 1.72 53.05 10.47
CA THR A 245 1.15 52.07 9.55
C THR A 245 2.27 51.27 8.88
N VAL A 246 2.17 49.94 8.88
CA VAL A 246 3.17 49.05 8.28
C VAL A 246 2.54 48.26 7.13
N GLU A 247 3.05 48.42 5.93
CA GLU A 247 2.71 47.58 4.77
C GLU A 247 3.86 46.64 4.47
N VAL A 248 3.54 45.38 4.18
CA VAL A 248 4.53 44.35 3.86
C VAL A 248 4.17 43.68 2.54
N LYS A 249 5.14 43.64 1.63
CA LYS A 249 5.07 42.87 0.40
C LYS A 249 6.27 41.95 0.33
N GLY A 250 6.11 40.77 -0.23
CA GLY A 250 7.21 39.83 -0.29
C GLY A 250 6.98 38.68 -1.23
N THR A 251 8.00 37.85 -1.35
CA THR A 251 7.98 36.68 -2.22
C THR A 251 8.68 35.51 -1.54
N VAL A 252 8.04 34.34 -1.63
CA VAL A 252 8.62 33.07 -1.18
C VAL A 252 9.77 32.71 -2.11
N ARG A 253 10.94 32.47 -1.54
CA ARG A 253 12.12 31.97 -2.27
C ARG A 253 12.11 30.44 -2.26
N VAL A 254 13.06 29.83 -2.97
CA VAL A 254 13.15 28.36 -3.08
C VAL A 254 13.30 27.73 -1.67
N PRO A 255 12.34 26.89 -1.23
CA PRO A 255 12.42 26.23 0.06
C PRO A 255 13.58 25.23 0.13
N ARG A 256 14.11 25.01 1.32
CA ARG A 256 15.15 24.01 1.58
C ARG A 256 14.55 22.87 2.40
N LEU A 257 14.67 21.66 1.89
CA LEU A 257 14.15 20.46 2.54
C LEU A 257 15.30 19.56 3.00
N THR A 258 15.27 19.18 4.27
CA THR A 258 16.19 18.21 4.89
C THR A 258 15.41 17.04 5.45
N GLU A 259 15.80 15.82 5.10
CA GLU A 259 15.22 14.60 5.67
C GLU A 259 15.77 14.35 7.08
N ARG A 260 14.91 13.86 7.98
CA ARG A 260 15.33 13.38 9.30
C ARG A 260 15.57 11.88 9.25
N GLU A 261 16.82 11.50 9.00
CA GLU A 261 17.22 10.09 8.91
C GLU A 261 16.96 9.34 10.23
N GLY A 262 16.49 8.10 10.12
CA GLY A 262 16.28 7.20 11.27
C GLY A 262 15.10 7.57 12.19
N VAL A 263 14.25 8.52 11.77
CA VAL A 263 13.06 8.91 12.53
C VAL A 263 11.82 8.20 11.99
N ASP A 264 11.04 7.62 12.91
CA ASP A 264 9.72 7.06 12.64
C ASP A 264 8.68 7.86 13.44
N PRO A 265 7.67 8.49 12.79
CA PRO A 265 7.34 8.47 11.36
C PRO A 265 8.32 9.26 10.46
N VAL A 266 8.32 8.95 9.16
CA VAL A 266 9.11 9.66 8.12
C VAL A 266 8.84 11.16 8.22
N SER A 267 9.91 11.94 8.45
CA SER A 267 9.82 13.36 8.79
C SER A 267 10.85 14.20 8.05
N PHE A 268 10.50 15.45 7.78
CA PHE A 268 11.36 16.42 7.11
C PHE A 268 11.32 17.78 7.83
N ASP A 269 12.44 18.48 7.77
CA ASP A 269 12.52 19.90 8.11
C ASP A 269 12.51 20.71 6.82
N LEU A 270 11.51 21.59 6.70
CA LEU A 270 11.36 22.53 5.59
C LEU A 270 11.69 23.94 6.10
N ALA A 271 12.71 24.57 5.53
CA ALA A 271 12.96 25.99 5.73
C ALA A 271 12.40 26.78 4.54
N VAL A 272 11.43 27.66 4.80
CA VAL A 272 10.82 28.53 3.78
C VAL A 272 11.41 29.93 3.91
N PRO A 273 12.35 30.32 3.02
CA PRO A 273 12.89 31.67 3.00
C PRO A 273 11.92 32.63 2.31
N VAL A 274 11.71 33.80 2.90
CA VAL A 274 10.83 34.84 2.38
C VAL A 274 11.58 36.17 2.40
N GLY A 275 11.66 36.83 1.24
CA GLY A 275 12.14 38.21 1.17
C GLY A 275 10.95 39.17 1.30
N LEU A 276 11.05 40.15 2.20
CA LEU A 276 10.01 41.14 2.44
C LEU A 276 10.55 42.56 2.19
N ASP A 277 9.78 43.35 1.46
CA ASP A 277 9.88 44.80 1.40
C ASP A 277 8.80 45.41 2.29
N ILE A 278 9.22 46.24 3.24
CA ILE A 278 8.38 46.76 4.31
C ILE A 278 8.38 48.28 4.26
N THR A 279 7.19 48.87 4.22
CA THR A 279 6.99 50.31 4.29
C THR A 279 6.37 50.66 5.63
N VAL A 280 7.03 51.50 6.42
CA VAL A 280 6.55 51.98 7.72
C VAL A 280 6.31 53.48 7.62
N ASP A 281 5.05 53.89 7.70
CA ASP A 281 4.66 55.30 7.71
C ASP A 281 4.47 55.78 9.15
N VAL A 282 5.34 56.71 9.58
CA VAL A 282 5.24 57.46 10.84
C VAL A 282 5.53 58.92 10.49
N LEU A 283 4.49 59.69 10.16
CA LEU A 283 4.56 61.05 9.61
C LEU A 283 5.20 61.15 8.20
N LYS A 284 6.13 60.25 7.85
CA LYS A 284 6.70 60.01 6.53
C LYS A 284 7.02 58.53 6.34
N ALA A 285 6.88 58.03 5.11
CA ALA A 285 7.21 56.66 4.73
C ALA A 285 8.72 56.35 4.83
N ASN A 286 9.04 55.28 5.55
CA ASN A 286 10.39 54.70 5.65
C ASN A 286 10.38 53.27 5.10
N ARG A 287 11.46 52.85 4.43
CA ARG A 287 11.58 51.52 3.83
C ARG A 287 12.55 50.63 4.60
N TYR A 288 12.19 49.38 4.71
CA TYR A 288 13.00 48.33 5.31
C TYR A 288 12.95 47.09 4.42
N ARG A 289 14.02 46.31 4.46
CA ARG A 289 14.04 44.96 3.89
C ARG A 289 14.16 43.96 5.02
N ALA A 290 13.38 42.89 4.98
CA ALA A 290 13.53 41.79 5.91
C ALA A 290 13.77 40.48 5.17
N GLU A 291 14.70 39.69 5.68
CA GLU A 291 14.82 38.28 5.33
C GLU A 291 14.16 37.47 6.44
N VAL A 292 13.21 36.63 6.06
CA VAL A 292 12.44 35.81 7.00
C VAL A 292 12.69 34.34 6.69
N GLU A 293 13.04 33.58 7.72
CA GLU A 293 13.17 32.12 7.63
C GLU A 293 12.09 31.48 8.49
N ILE A 294 11.24 30.68 7.84
CA ILE A 294 10.12 30.00 8.49
C ILE A 294 10.42 28.50 8.51
N PRO A 295 10.72 27.92 9.68
CA PRO A 295 10.86 26.48 9.81
C PRO A 295 9.47 25.83 9.87
N VAL A 296 9.26 24.78 9.10
CA VAL A 296 8.06 23.95 9.07
C VAL A 296 8.48 22.50 9.21
N ARG A 297 7.87 21.79 10.16
CA ARG A 297 8.07 20.34 10.29
C ARG A 297 7.03 19.62 9.46
N LEU A 298 7.48 18.73 8.59
CA LEU A 298 6.63 17.86 7.79
C LEU A 298 6.72 16.43 8.33
N VAL A 299 5.59 15.76 8.47
CA VAL A 299 5.49 14.39 8.95
C VAL A 299 4.56 13.60 8.04
N ALA A 300 5.03 12.49 7.48
CA ALA A 300 4.20 11.62 6.68
C ALA A 300 3.32 10.74 7.58
N ARG A 301 2.00 10.82 7.42
CA ARG A 301 1.03 10.10 8.25
C ARG A 301 0.04 9.33 7.39
N ALA A 302 -0.34 8.14 7.84
CA ALA A 302 -1.38 7.35 7.21
C ALA A 302 -2.76 7.91 7.56
N ALA A 303 -3.64 7.98 6.57
CA ALA A 303 -5.02 8.40 6.73
C ALA A 303 -5.99 7.51 5.93
N ASP A 304 -7.24 7.51 6.37
CA ASP A 304 -8.36 6.87 5.68
C ASP A 304 -8.64 7.52 4.30
N PRO A 305 -9.03 6.74 3.27
CA PRO A 305 -9.15 5.28 3.25
C PRO A 305 -7.82 4.54 3.00
N LEU A 306 -6.92 5.12 2.20
CA LEU A 306 -5.56 4.64 1.91
C LEU A 306 -4.70 5.82 1.45
N LEU A 307 -4.67 6.86 2.27
CA LEU A 307 -3.97 8.10 1.99
C LEU A 307 -2.66 8.17 2.77
N ILE A 308 -1.66 8.79 2.16
CA ILE A 308 -0.51 9.31 2.88
C ILE A 308 -0.58 10.82 2.82
N VAL A 309 -0.72 11.46 3.98
CA VAL A 309 -0.76 12.92 4.09
C VAL A 309 0.56 13.39 4.67
N ILE A 310 1.20 14.34 4.00
CA ILE A 310 2.36 15.05 4.53
C ILE A 310 1.82 16.18 5.43
N ASP A 311 1.60 15.83 6.69
CA ASP A 311 1.12 16.73 7.74
C ASP A 311 2.19 17.77 8.06
N ALA A 312 1.83 19.05 8.04
CA ALA A 312 2.75 20.13 8.35
C ALA A 312 2.39 20.77 9.67
N THR A 313 3.31 20.74 10.63
CA THR A 313 3.15 21.46 11.88
C THR A 313 3.22 22.97 11.60
N PRO A 314 2.16 23.75 11.84
CA PRO A 314 2.19 25.17 11.57
C PRO A 314 3.22 25.87 12.46
N PRO A 315 4.01 26.81 11.92
CA PRO A 315 5.00 27.54 12.71
C PRO A 315 4.30 28.45 13.74
N SER A 316 4.89 28.56 14.92
CA SER A 316 4.57 29.64 15.85
C SER A 316 5.33 30.91 15.49
N ALA A 317 4.88 32.06 15.99
CA ALA A 317 5.60 33.32 15.79
C ALA A 317 7.01 33.32 16.41
N LEU A 318 7.28 32.44 17.38
CA LEU A 318 8.61 32.31 18.01
C LEU A 318 9.59 31.52 17.13
N ASP A 319 9.07 30.69 16.23
CA ASP A 319 9.88 29.88 15.32
C ASP A 319 10.36 30.69 14.10
N VAL A 320 9.68 31.80 13.79
CA VAL A 320 9.97 32.66 12.64
C VAL A 320 11.16 33.56 12.96
N ARG A 321 12.25 33.36 12.20
CA ARG A 321 13.44 34.21 12.30
C ARG A 321 13.28 35.39 11.33
N VAL A 322 13.45 36.61 11.84
CA VAL A 322 13.30 37.84 11.06
C VAL A 322 14.57 38.67 11.18
N ASP A 323 15.28 38.82 10.06
CA ASP A 323 16.45 39.67 9.93
C ASP A 323 16.07 40.96 9.20
N LEU A 324 15.87 42.03 9.98
CA LEU A 324 15.46 43.34 9.49
C LEU A 324 16.67 44.24 9.21
N ALA A 325 16.74 44.79 8.00
CA ALA A 325 17.68 45.81 7.58
C ALA A 325 16.95 47.11 7.20
N ALA A 326 17.43 48.22 7.74
CA ALA A 326 16.91 49.56 7.47
C ALA A 326 17.53 50.14 6.19
N GLU A 327 16.71 50.67 5.28
CA GLU A 327 17.19 51.43 4.13
C GLU A 327 17.36 52.91 4.50
N GLY A 328 18.61 53.33 4.73
CA GLY A 328 18.97 54.71 5.01
C GLY A 328 19.21 55.04 6.49
N TRP A 329 19.78 56.22 6.73
CA TRP A 329 20.30 56.61 8.05
C TRP A 329 19.19 56.93 9.08
N ARG A 330 18.02 57.42 8.64
CA ARG A 330 16.88 57.75 9.52
C ARG A 330 16.20 56.52 10.09
N ALA A 331 16.06 55.47 9.27
CA ALA A 331 15.49 54.20 9.67
C ALA A 331 16.38 53.46 10.70
N LYS A 332 17.70 53.69 10.72
CA LYS A 332 18.63 53.16 11.73
C LYS A 332 18.51 53.85 13.11
N ALA A 333 17.98 55.07 13.17
CA ALA A 333 17.89 55.85 14.40
C ALA A 333 16.63 55.53 15.24
N LEU A 334 15.65 54.84 14.66
CA LEU A 334 14.40 54.49 15.34
C LEU A 334 14.59 53.21 16.18
N GLY A 335 14.54 53.32 17.50
CA GLY A 335 14.54 52.19 18.45
C GLY A 335 13.31 51.27 18.39
N ALA A 336 12.44 51.42 17.39
CA ALA A 336 11.18 50.68 17.20
C ALA A 336 11.35 49.28 16.56
N VAL A 337 12.59 48.89 16.24
CA VAL A 337 12.93 47.65 15.51
C VAL A 337 12.44 46.37 16.21
N GLY A 338 12.45 46.33 17.54
CA GLY A 338 12.05 45.13 18.30
C GLY A 338 10.55 44.80 18.18
N GLY A 339 9.68 45.82 18.22
CA GLY A 339 8.22 45.63 18.09
C GLY A 339 7.80 45.21 16.68
N ILE A 340 8.46 45.78 15.67
CA ILE A 340 8.21 45.50 14.25
C ILE A 340 8.55 44.03 13.92
N ARG A 341 9.70 43.51 14.37
CA ARG A 341 10.08 42.10 14.16
C ARG A 341 9.04 41.12 14.70
N LYS A 342 8.54 41.37 15.93
CA LYS A 342 7.51 40.52 16.55
C LYS A 342 6.20 40.55 15.75
N GLN A 343 5.78 41.71 15.27
CA GLN A 343 4.56 41.83 14.47
C GLN A 343 4.69 41.14 13.12
N ILE A 344 5.82 41.30 12.42
CA ILE A 344 6.11 40.59 11.18
C ILE A 344 6.03 39.07 11.41
N ALA A 345 6.70 38.56 12.45
CA ALA A 345 6.71 37.14 12.78
C ALA A 345 5.29 36.59 13.03
N VAL A 346 4.45 37.33 13.79
CA VAL A 346 3.05 36.95 14.04
C VAL A 346 2.22 36.89 12.76
N GLN A 347 2.37 37.87 11.88
CA GLN A 347 1.59 37.95 10.65
C GLN A 347 2.02 36.92 9.62
N VAL A 348 3.33 36.76 9.42
CA VAL A 348 3.88 35.73 8.52
C VAL A 348 3.45 34.35 9.01
N ALA A 349 3.57 34.04 10.31
CA ALA A 349 3.09 32.76 10.86
C ALA A 349 1.59 32.54 10.63
N ARG A 350 0.77 33.61 10.71
CA ARG A 350 -0.67 33.53 10.43
C ARG A 350 -0.96 33.21 8.96
N VAL A 351 -0.29 33.90 8.03
CA VAL A 351 -0.45 33.65 6.58
C VAL A 351 -0.05 32.21 6.24
N ILE A 352 1.13 31.78 6.71
CA ILE A 352 1.61 30.42 6.46
C ILE A 352 0.68 29.37 7.06
N ARG A 353 0.12 29.59 8.26
CA ARG A 353 -0.88 28.68 8.84
C ARG A 353 -2.11 28.54 7.95
N GLY A 354 -2.56 29.63 7.33
CA GLY A 354 -3.65 29.60 6.36
C GLY A 354 -3.30 28.75 5.14
N GLU A 355 -2.11 28.95 4.57
CA GLU A 355 -1.62 28.16 3.42
C GLU A 355 -1.42 26.67 3.76
N LEU A 356 -1.02 26.35 4.99
CA LEU A 356 -0.83 24.98 5.47
C LEU A 356 -2.14 24.30 5.89
N ALA A 357 -3.28 25.01 5.94
CA ALA A 357 -4.55 24.43 6.38
C ALA A 357 -5.15 23.45 5.36
N ASP A 358 -4.85 23.60 4.07
CA ASP A 358 -5.29 22.69 3.02
C ASP A 358 -4.23 21.59 2.75
N PRO A 359 -4.51 20.31 3.06
CA PRO A 359 -3.60 19.21 2.79
C PRO A 359 -3.67 18.68 1.34
N SER A 360 -4.60 19.14 0.48
CA SER A 360 -4.89 18.54 -0.83
C SER A 360 -3.66 18.36 -1.72
N GLY A 361 -2.79 19.37 -1.81
CA GLY A 361 -1.53 19.33 -2.57
C GLY A 361 -0.42 18.46 -1.95
N ARG A 362 -0.65 17.91 -0.76
CA ARG A 362 0.30 17.13 0.06
C ARG A 362 -0.23 15.74 0.42
N THR A 363 -1.28 15.31 -0.26
CA THR A 363 -1.93 14.01 -0.07
C THR A 363 -1.61 13.08 -1.24
N ILE A 364 -1.18 11.86 -0.92
CA ILE A 364 -0.93 10.80 -1.88
C ILE A 364 -2.04 9.77 -1.74
N ASP A 365 -2.82 9.59 -2.80
CA ASP A 365 -3.80 8.50 -2.91
C ASP A 365 -3.09 7.22 -3.36
N VAL A 366 -2.89 6.29 -2.42
CA VAL A 366 -2.20 5.03 -2.68
C VAL A 366 -3.08 4.06 -3.45
N ALA A 367 -4.38 4.02 -3.17
CA ALA A 367 -5.34 3.16 -3.86
C ALA A 367 -5.43 3.53 -5.34
N ALA A 368 -5.61 4.82 -5.66
CA ALA A 368 -5.65 5.30 -7.04
C ALA A 368 -4.34 5.02 -7.79
N ARG A 369 -3.20 5.03 -7.10
CA ARG A 369 -1.90 4.67 -7.69
C ARG A 369 -1.80 3.18 -8.00
N LEU A 370 -2.26 2.31 -7.12
CA LEU A 370 -2.31 0.87 -7.36
C LEU A 370 -3.21 0.53 -8.56
N ASP A 371 -4.38 1.18 -8.66
CA ASP A 371 -5.34 0.93 -9.74
C ASP A 371 -4.77 1.29 -11.12
N LYS A 372 -4.00 2.39 -11.20
CA LYS A 372 -3.32 2.79 -12.45
C LYS A 372 -2.30 1.74 -12.90
N ILE A 373 -1.55 1.17 -11.97
CA ILE A 373 -0.55 0.13 -12.27
C ILE A 373 -1.24 -1.18 -12.66
N GLY A 374 -2.33 -1.53 -11.98
CA GLY A 374 -3.15 -2.71 -12.29
C GLY A 374 -3.73 -2.68 -13.71
N LYS A 375 -4.15 -1.51 -14.20
CA LYS A 375 -4.68 -1.34 -15.57
C LYS A 375 -3.62 -1.41 -16.68
N THR A 376 -2.35 -1.19 -16.35
CA THR A 376 -1.26 -1.15 -17.34
C THR A 376 -0.56 -2.51 -17.49
N SER A 377 -0.82 -3.44 -16.55
CA SER A 377 -0.19 -4.77 -16.50
C SER A 377 -1.11 -5.91 -16.97
N VAL A 378 -2.28 -5.61 -17.55
CA VAL A 378 -3.24 -6.58 -18.12
C VAL A 378 -3.21 -6.54 -19.63
#